data_AF-A0AAV1RQI0-F1
#
_entry.id   AF-A0AAV1RQI0-F1
#
_cell.length_a   1.000
_cell.length_b   1.000
_cell.length_c   1.000
_cell.angle_alpha   90.00
_cell.angle_beta   90.00
_cell.angle_gamma   90.00
#
_symmetry.space_group_name_H-M   'P 1'
#
loop_
_entity.id
_entity.type
_entity.pdbx_description
1 polymer ?
#
loop_
_entity_poly.entity_id
_entity_poly.type
_entity_poly.pdbx_seq_one_letter_code
_entity_poly.pdbx_strand_id
1 'polypeptide(L)'
;MDGTNSCWQNSYQQLFAGCSQVLAVEDKRSRFAWHLSDCFQKESGRPAFPYCDTKSAMVNCLRMLSDNQHQVYLEFLLETNSICYQAHAFNDKMERLVNDLKNSAEYTEEQLGLIEGKTHSVKNVAQTTKDAKDHMDVLSKNSEAVYNTSKEIAHSQSELQEAQETMNGKFEGRDGSAS
;
A
#
# COMPACT_ATOMS: atom_id res chain seq x y z
N MET A 1 14.67 -23.75 13.45
CA MET A 1 15.32 -22.44 13.68
C MET A 1 16.73 -22.75 14.16
N ASP A 2 17.67 -22.92 13.24
CA ASP A 2 19.09 -23.06 13.60
C ASP A 2 19.78 -21.77 13.16
N GLY A 3 19.70 -20.79 14.05
CA GLY A 3 20.24 -19.43 13.89
C GLY A 3 21.70 -19.35 14.34
N THR A 4 22.52 -20.33 13.99
CA THR A 4 23.97 -20.27 14.22
C THR A 4 24.56 -19.53 13.02
N ASN A 5 24.88 -18.24 13.19
CA ASN A 5 25.61 -17.49 12.16
C ASN A 5 26.88 -18.25 11.81
N SER A 6 26.95 -18.80 10.60
CA SER A 6 28.11 -19.56 10.15
C SER A 6 29.35 -18.66 10.11
N CYS A 7 30.54 -19.26 10.13
CA CYS A 7 31.79 -18.53 9.99
C CYS A 7 31.76 -17.61 8.76
N TRP A 8 31.23 -18.12 7.65
CA TRP A 8 31.01 -17.35 6.42
C TRP A 8 30.07 -16.18 6.64
N GLN A 9 28.91 -16.37 7.24
CA GLN A 9 27.95 -15.29 7.44
C GLN A 9 28.56 -14.13 8.24
N ASN A 10 29.30 -14.43 9.31
CA ASN A 10 30.01 -13.40 10.09
C ASN A 10 31.13 -12.72 9.29
N SER A 11 31.82 -13.44 8.40
CA SER A 11 32.85 -12.87 7.53
C SER A 11 32.23 -11.95 6.46
N TYR A 12 31.14 -12.39 5.81
CA TYR A 12 30.40 -11.62 4.81
C TYR A 12 29.70 -10.39 5.40
N GLN A 13 29.37 -10.35 6.70
CA GLN A 13 28.88 -9.13 7.36
C GLN A 13 29.82 -7.93 7.18
N GLN A 14 31.14 -8.16 7.13
CA GLN A 14 32.11 -7.09 6.88
C GLN A 14 32.01 -6.52 5.45
N LEU A 15 31.54 -7.31 4.47
CA LEU A 15 31.29 -6.82 3.11
C LEU A 15 30.05 -5.92 3.04
N PHE A 16 29.02 -6.22 3.83
CA PHE A 16 27.84 -5.39 3.94
C PHE A 16 28.12 -4.04 4.64
N ALA A 17 29.17 -3.96 5.46
CA ALA A 17 29.67 -2.68 5.97
C ALA A 17 30.38 -1.81 4.90
N GLY A 18 30.65 -2.37 3.70
CA GLY A 18 31.03 -1.62 2.51
C GLY A 18 32.23 -2.21 1.76
N CYS A 19 31.97 -2.92 0.66
CA CYS A 19 33.00 -3.40 -0.28
C CYS A 19 33.94 -2.29 -0.78
N SER A 20 33.44 -1.06 -0.92
CA SER A 20 34.26 0.11 -1.29
C SER A 20 35.39 0.38 -0.29
N GLN A 21 35.15 0.16 1.01
CA GLN A 21 36.16 0.33 2.05
C GLN A 21 37.13 -0.84 2.09
N VAL A 22 36.64 -2.06 1.86
CA VAL A 22 37.47 -3.27 1.79
C VAL A 22 38.46 -3.18 0.63
N LEU A 23 38.04 -2.63 -0.51
CA LEU A 23 38.90 -2.47 -1.68
C LEU A 23 39.89 -1.29 -1.56
N ALA A 24 39.48 -0.19 -0.93
CA ALA A 24 40.30 1.02 -0.84
C ALA A 24 41.45 0.94 0.18
N VAL A 25 41.35 0.03 1.17
CA VAL A 25 42.34 -0.08 2.25
C VAL A 25 42.96 -1.47 2.23
N GLU A 26 44.27 -1.56 1.94
CA GLU A 26 45.00 -2.83 1.87
C GLU A 26 44.82 -3.67 3.14
N ASP A 27 44.94 -3.06 4.32
CA ASP A 27 44.74 -3.76 5.60
C ASP A 27 43.34 -4.37 5.73
N LYS A 28 42.29 -3.65 5.31
CA LYS A 28 40.91 -4.18 5.30
C LYS A 28 40.76 -5.33 4.32
N ARG A 29 41.33 -5.22 3.12
CA ARG A 29 41.35 -6.30 2.13
C ARG A 29 42.06 -7.55 2.66
N SER A 30 43.24 -7.37 3.25
CA SER A 30 44.04 -8.45 3.82
C SER A 30 43.36 -9.13 5.01
N ARG A 31 42.68 -8.37 5.88
CA ARG A 31 41.90 -8.94 7.00
C ARG A 31 40.65 -9.67 6.52
N PHE A 32 39.97 -9.13 5.52
CA PHE A 32 38.81 -9.79 4.95
C PHE A 32 39.21 -11.14 4.32
N ALA A 33 40.27 -11.16 3.52
CA ALA A 33 40.85 -12.40 2.97
C ALA A 33 41.27 -13.39 4.07
N TRP A 34 41.85 -12.91 5.17
CA TRP A 34 42.18 -13.73 6.34
C TRP A 34 40.95 -14.41 6.93
N HIS A 35 39.84 -13.68 7.11
CA HIS A 35 38.59 -14.23 7.64
C HIS A 35 37.99 -15.31 6.72
N LEU A 36 37.93 -15.05 5.41
CA LEU A 36 37.45 -16.05 4.44
C LEU A 36 38.31 -17.32 4.46
N SER A 37 39.63 -17.14 4.52
CA SER A 37 40.59 -18.24 4.57
C SER A 37 40.43 -19.08 5.84
N ASP A 38 40.29 -18.43 7.00
CA ASP A 38 40.07 -19.12 8.28
C ASP A 38 38.75 -19.92 8.28
N CYS A 39 37.67 -19.36 7.72
CA CYS A 39 36.41 -20.08 7.56
C CYS A 39 36.56 -21.29 6.64
N PHE A 40 37.25 -21.15 5.52
CA PHE A 40 37.52 -22.26 4.61
C PHE A 40 38.33 -23.38 5.28
N GLN A 41 39.36 -23.03 6.06
CA GLN A 41 40.16 -24.04 6.78
C GLN A 41 39.29 -24.81 7.77
N LYS A 42 38.47 -24.11 8.57
CA LYS A 42 37.58 -24.74 9.56
C LYS A 42 36.58 -25.69 8.92
N GLU A 43 35.92 -25.28 7.83
CA GLU A 43 34.93 -26.11 7.15
C GLU A 43 35.55 -27.30 6.41
N SER A 44 36.78 -27.15 5.91
CA SER A 44 37.52 -28.26 5.29
C SER A 44 38.14 -29.24 6.29
N GLY A 45 37.91 -29.06 7.59
CA GLY A 45 38.46 -29.90 8.66
C GLY A 45 39.96 -29.69 8.91
N ARG A 46 40.53 -28.60 8.38
CA ARG A 46 41.95 -28.23 8.53
C ARG A 46 42.15 -27.35 9.77
N PRO A 47 43.39 -27.23 10.28
CA PRO A 47 43.68 -26.32 11.38
C PRO A 47 43.32 -24.88 11.04
N ALA A 48 42.61 -24.23 11.96
CA ALA A 48 42.26 -22.82 11.89
C ALA A 48 43.52 -21.93 11.78
N PHE A 49 43.34 -20.72 11.27
CA PHE A 49 44.39 -19.72 11.31
C PHE A 49 44.70 -19.30 12.76
N PRO A 50 45.95 -18.92 13.07
CA PRO A 50 46.29 -18.40 14.39
C PRO A 50 45.51 -17.12 14.70
N TYR A 51 45.42 -16.74 15.98
CA TYR A 51 44.82 -15.45 16.33
C TYR A 51 45.65 -14.29 15.74
N CYS A 52 45.00 -13.37 15.04
CA CYS A 52 45.61 -12.15 14.50
C CYS A 52 44.88 -10.93 15.07
N ASP A 53 45.59 -10.13 15.87
CA ASP A 53 45.02 -8.95 16.50
C ASP A 53 44.69 -7.85 15.47
N THR A 54 43.59 -7.14 15.68
CA THR A 54 43.13 -6.07 14.76
C THR A 54 44.06 -4.87 14.72
N LYS A 55 44.90 -4.66 15.74
CA LYS A 55 45.89 -3.60 15.81
C LYS A 55 47.27 -4.02 15.30
N SER A 56 47.49 -5.33 15.13
CA SER A 56 48.75 -5.86 14.60
C SER A 56 48.81 -5.70 13.10
N ALA A 57 49.97 -5.30 12.57
CA ALA A 57 50.20 -5.26 11.13
C ALA A 57 50.03 -6.67 10.53
N MET A 58 49.26 -6.79 9.45
CA MET A 58 48.93 -8.08 8.82
C MET A 58 50.16 -8.91 8.43
N VAL A 59 51.26 -8.26 8.04
CA VAL A 59 52.54 -8.94 7.75
C VAL A 59 53.03 -9.80 8.91
N ASN A 60 52.79 -9.41 10.16
CA ASN A 60 53.18 -10.20 11.33
C ASN A 60 52.29 -11.43 11.49
N CYS A 61 51.00 -11.32 11.14
CA CYS A 61 50.08 -12.45 11.14
C CYS A 61 50.41 -13.47 10.04
N LEU A 62 50.75 -12.98 8.84
CA LEU A 62 51.08 -13.84 7.70
C LEU A 62 52.34 -14.68 7.91
N ARG A 63 53.28 -14.21 8.72
CA ARG A 63 54.50 -14.95 9.11
C ARG A 63 54.22 -16.17 9.99
N MET A 64 53.07 -16.22 10.65
CA MET A 64 52.67 -17.34 11.51
C MET A 64 52.00 -18.47 10.72
N LEU A 65 51.70 -18.26 9.44
CA LEU A 65 51.04 -19.25 8.60
C LEU A 65 52.04 -20.29 8.10
N SER A 66 51.61 -21.55 8.04
CA SER A 66 52.32 -22.57 7.26
C SER A 66 52.21 -22.29 5.76
N ASP A 67 53.05 -22.92 4.94
CA ASP A 67 53.03 -22.76 3.47
C ASP A 67 51.63 -23.03 2.88
N ASN A 68 50.96 -24.09 3.35
CA ASN A 68 49.60 -24.42 2.88
C ASN A 68 48.56 -23.38 3.33
N GLN A 69 48.69 -22.80 4.53
CA GLN A 69 47.78 -21.75 5.00
C GLN A 69 48.02 -20.45 4.22
N HIS A 70 49.29 -20.15 3.94
CA HIS A 70 49.69 -18.99 3.17
C HIS A 70 49.16 -19.06 1.72
N GLN A 71 49.19 -20.24 1.10
CA GLN A 71 48.63 -20.46 -0.23
C GLN A 71 47.11 -20.19 -0.26
N VAL A 72 46.36 -20.76 0.68
CA VAL A 72 44.91 -20.52 0.81
C VAL A 72 44.63 -19.03 0.99
N TYR A 73 45.41 -18.35 1.84
CA TYR A 73 45.29 -16.91 2.06
C TYR A 73 45.45 -16.10 0.76
N LEU A 74 46.49 -16.40 -0.03
CA LEU A 74 46.74 -15.68 -1.28
C LEU A 74 45.62 -15.89 -2.30
N GLU A 75 45.03 -17.09 -2.35
CA GLU A 75 43.89 -17.38 -3.23
C GLU A 75 42.68 -16.49 -2.87
N PHE A 76 42.28 -16.46 -1.60
CA PHE A 76 41.18 -15.58 -1.16
C PHE A 76 41.51 -14.09 -1.28
N LEU A 77 42.77 -13.70 -1.11
CA LEU A 77 43.20 -12.30 -1.27
C LEU A 77 43.02 -11.82 -2.71
N LEU A 78 43.37 -12.66 -3.69
CA LEU A 78 43.19 -12.36 -5.11
C LEU A 78 41.70 -12.28 -5.49
N GLU A 79 40.89 -13.19 -4.94
CA GLU A 79 39.44 -13.23 -5.23
C GLU A 79 38.62 -12.15 -4.52
N THR A 80 39.18 -11.52 -3.47
CA THR A 80 38.47 -10.48 -2.70
C THR A 80 37.92 -9.36 -3.59
N ASN A 81 38.67 -8.96 -4.62
CA ASN A 81 38.23 -7.92 -5.56
C ASN A 81 36.96 -8.36 -6.31
N SER A 82 36.96 -9.58 -6.85
CA SER A 82 35.83 -10.15 -7.60
C SER A 82 34.59 -10.27 -6.70
N ILE A 83 34.77 -10.80 -5.49
CA ILE A 83 33.70 -10.95 -4.49
C ILE A 83 33.09 -9.58 -4.17
N CYS A 84 33.94 -8.56 -3.93
CA CYS A 84 33.48 -7.22 -3.61
C CYS A 84 32.69 -6.56 -4.75
N TYR A 85 33.16 -6.68 -6.00
CA TYR A 85 32.44 -6.12 -7.15
C TYR A 85 31.09 -6.79 -7.37
N GLN A 86 31.02 -8.12 -7.24
CA GLN A 86 29.78 -8.86 -7.38
C GLN A 86 28.78 -8.49 -6.27
N ALA A 87 29.25 -8.40 -5.02
CA ALA A 87 28.42 -8.00 -3.88
C ALA A 87 27.91 -6.56 -4.03
N HIS A 88 28.74 -5.63 -4.49
CA HIS A 88 28.33 -4.25 -4.76
C HIS A 88 27.24 -4.19 -5.83
N ALA A 89 27.47 -4.82 -6.99
CA ALA A 89 26.49 -4.83 -8.08
C ALA A 89 25.16 -5.50 -7.68
N PHE A 90 25.23 -6.52 -6.81
CA PHE A 90 24.05 -7.14 -6.23
C PHE A 90 23.30 -6.18 -5.28
N ASN A 91 24.02 -5.50 -4.39
CA ASN A 91 23.45 -4.53 -3.46
C ASN A 91 22.79 -3.36 -4.20
N ASP A 92 23.43 -2.80 -5.23
CA ASP A 92 22.86 -1.70 -6.03
C ASP A 92 21.54 -2.12 -6.70
N LYS A 93 21.51 -3.34 -7.26
CA LYS A 93 20.30 -3.91 -7.87
C LYS A 93 19.22 -4.15 -6.83
N MET A 94 19.58 -4.67 -5.65
CA MET A 94 18.64 -4.92 -4.57
C MET A 94 18.05 -3.61 -4.05
N GLU A 95 18.88 -2.60 -3.79
CA GLU A 95 18.46 -1.29 -3.30
C GLU A 95 17.47 -0.65 -4.28
N ARG A 96 17.76 -0.69 -5.58
CA ARG A 96 16.84 -0.22 -6.61
C ARG A 96 15.49 -0.96 -6.55
N LEU A 97 15.51 -2.29 -6.51
CA LEU A 97 14.27 -3.08 -6.47
C LEU A 97 13.45 -2.83 -5.21
N VAL A 98 14.11 -2.67 -4.05
CA VAL A 98 13.45 -2.35 -2.78
C VAL A 98 12.80 -0.97 -2.85
N ASN A 99 13.49 0.02 -3.42
CA ASN A 99 12.96 1.37 -3.60
C ASN A 99 11.78 1.38 -4.60
N ASP A 100 11.89 0.67 -5.72
CA ASP A 100 10.81 0.54 -6.70
C ASP A 100 9.57 -0.12 -6.08
N LEU A 101 9.77 -1.18 -5.28
CA LEU A 101 8.70 -1.85 -4.54
C LEU A 101 8.05 -0.91 -3.51
N LYS A 102 8.86 -0.16 -2.76
CA LYS A 102 8.37 0.81 -1.77
C LYS A 102 7.49 1.87 -2.43
N ASN A 103 7.98 2.47 -3.51
CA ASN A 103 7.25 3.51 -4.24
C ASN A 103 5.95 2.96 -4.85
N SER A 104 5.97 1.74 -5.37
CA SER A 104 4.76 1.08 -5.89
C SER A 104 3.74 0.78 -4.78
N ALA A 105 4.20 0.41 -3.59
CA ALA A 105 3.32 0.14 -2.45
C ALA A 105 2.67 1.44 -1.96
N GLU A 106 3.45 2.51 -1.79
CA GLU A 106 2.95 3.84 -1.39
C GLU A 106 1.94 4.38 -2.41
N TYR A 107 2.23 4.27 -3.71
CA TYR A 107 1.28 4.65 -4.76
C TYR A 107 -0.02 3.86 -4.69
N THR A 108 0.07 2.54 -4.48
CA THR A 108 -1.12 1.68 -4.37
C THR A 108 -1.97 2.04 -3.15
N GLU A 109 -1.34 2.34 -2.02
CA GLU A 109 -2.01 2.80 -0.80
C GLU A 109 -2.77 4.12 -1.03
N GLU A 110 -2.15 5.09 -1.71
CA GLU A 110 -2.80 6.35 -2.08
C GLU A 110 -4.03 6.11 -2.95
N GLN A 111 -3.92 5.25 -3.98
CA GLN A 111 -5.06 4.92 -4.85
C GLN A 111 -6.20 4.24 -4.08
N LEU A 112 -5.88 3.37 -3.10
CA LEU A 112 -6.90 2.75 -2.25
C LEU A 112 -7.63 3.79 -1.40
N GLY A 113 -6.93 4.79 -0.84
CA GLY A 113 -7.56 5.90 -0.13
C GLY A 113 -8.52 6.70 -1.02
N LEU A 114 -8.15 6.94 -2.28
CA LEU A 114 -9.04 7.60 -3.25
C LEU A 114 -10.29 6.76 -3.56
N ILE A 115 -10.12 5.44 -3.69
CA ILE A 115 -11.24 4.51 -3.93
C ILE A 115 -12.19 4.48 -2.73
N GLU A 116 -11.67 4.46 -1.51
CA GLU A 116 -12.47 4.51 -0.28
C GLU A 116 -13.30 5.79 -0.22
N GLY A 117 -12.68 6.96 -0.48
CA GLY A 117 -13.39 8.25 -0.52
C GLY A 117 -14.49 8.30 -1.59
N LYS A 118 -14.24 7.74 -2.78
CA LYS A 118 -15.27 7.62 -3.83
C LYS A 118 -16.39 6.66 -3.44
N THR A 119 -16.07 5.57 -2.76
CA THR A 119 -17.05 4.59 -2.25
C THR A 119 -18.00 5.23 -1.24
N HIS A 120 -17.48 6.05 -0.32
CA HIS A 120 -18.30 6.85 0.59
C HIS A 120 -19.25 7.80 -0.16
N SER A 121 -18.75 8.48 -1.19
CA SER A 121 -19.57 9.37 -2.01
C SER A 121 -20.70 8.63 -2.72
N VAL A 122 -20.42 7.45 -3.30
CA VAL A 122 -21.42 6.60 -3.95
C VAL A 122 -22.47 6.11 -2.95
N LYS A 123 -22.07 5.74 -1.73
CA LYS A 123 -22.99 5.34 -0.66
C LYS A 123 -23.95 6.47 -0.30
N ASN A 124 -23.46 7.70 -0.19
CA ASN A 124 -24.29 8.87 0.08
C ASN A 124 -25.30 9.11 -1.04
N VAL A 125 -24.86 9.06 -2.30
CA VAL A 125 -25.76 9.20 -3.47
C VAL A 125 -26.83 8.12 -3.48
N ALA A 126 -26.48 6.87 -3.17
CA ALA A 126 -27.44 5.77 -3.08
C ALA A 126 -28.49 6.02 -1.99
N GLN A 127 -28.09 6.53 -0.83
CA GLN A 127 -29.02 6.87 0.26
C GLN A 127 -29.94 8.02 -0.14
N THR A 128 -29.40 9.13 -0.67
CA THR A 128 -30.21 10.26 -1.13
C THR A 128 -31.19 9.85 -2.24
N THR A 129 -30.78 8.97 -3.15
CA THR A 129 -31.66 8.45 -4.20
C THR A 129 -32.81 7.63 -3.63
N LYS A 130 -32.54 6.83 -2.59
CA LYS A 130 -33.58 6.10 -1.86
C LYS A 130 -34.57 7.05 -1.19
N ASP A 131 -34.07 8.05 -0.48
CA ASP A 131 -34.93 9.04 0.19
C ASP A 131 -35.78 9.82 -0.83
N ALA A 132 -35.20 10.20 -1.97
CA ALA A 132 -35.91 10.86 -3.06
C ALA A 132 -37.02 9.96 -3.65
N LYS A 133 -36.78 8.65 -3.77
CA LYS A 133 -37.79 7.69 -4.21
C LYS A 133 -38.95 7.63 -3.21
N ASP A 134 -38.65 7.51 -1.92
CA ASP A 134 -39.68 7.44 -0.88
C ASP A 134 -40.55 8.72 -0.88
N HIS A 135 -39.93 9.89 -1.07
CA HIS A 135 -40.65 11.16 -1.26
C HIS A 135 -41.53 11.18 -2.52
N MET A 136 -41.04 10.63 -3.64
CA MET A 136 -41.79 10.55 -4.90
C MET A 136 -43.03 9.67 -4.75
N ASP A 137 -42.91 8.54 -4.04
CA ASP A 137 -44.03 7.63 -3.77
C ASP A 137 -45.13 8.32 -2.94
N VAL A 138 -44.75 9.13 -1.95
CA VAL A 138 -45.69 9.95 -1.17
C VAL A 138 -46.34 11.02 -2.04
N LEU A 139 -45.55 11.73 -2.85
CA LEU A 139 -46.06 12.78 -3.75
C LEU A 139 -47.08 12.20 -4.75
N SER A 140 -46.81 11.02 -5.31
CA SER A 140 -47.73 10.34 -6.22
C SER A 140 -49.07 10.05 -5.55
N LYS A 141 -49.08 9.50 -4.33
CA LYS A 141 -50.32 9.24 -3.58
C LYS A 141 -51.09 10.51 -3.28
N ASN A 142 -50.39 11.58 -2.88
CA ASN A 142 -51.02 12.86 -2.62
C ASN A 142 -51.62 13.48 -3.89
N SER A 143 -50.94 13.36 -5.03
CA SER A 143 -51.45 13.83 -6.31
C SER A 143 -52.73 13.10 -6.71
N GLU A 144 -52.79 11.78 -6.51
CA GLU A 144 -53.99 10.98 -6.79
C GLU A 144 -55.16 11.38 -5.88
N ALA A 145 -54.90 11.59 -4.59
CA ALA A 145 -55.90 12.08 -3.65
C ALA A 145 -56.43 13.47 -4.04
N VAL A 146 -55.55 14.43 -4.35
CA VAL A 146 -55.93 15.78 -4.78
C VAL A 146 -56.76 15.74 -6.07
N TYR A 147 -56.38 14.89 -7.03
CA TYR A 147 -57.12 14.71 -8.27
C TYR A 147 -58.55 14.21 -8.02
N ASN A 148 -58.70 13.17 -7.19
CA ASN A 148 -60.01 12.61 -6.85
C ASN A 148 -60.88 13.62 -6.10
N THR A 149 -60.33 14.33 -5.11
CA THR A 149 -61.05 15.39 -4.38
C THR A 149 -61.45 16.54 -5.31
N SER A 150 -60.60 16.92 -6.27
CA SER A 150 -60.93 17.97 -7.24
C SER A 150 -62.14 17.58 -8.11
N LYS A 151 -62.26 16.30 -8.47
CA LYS A 151 -63.40 15.76 -9.21
C LYS A 151 -64.70 15.81 -8.40
N GLU A 152 -64.64 15.46 -7.12
CA GLU A 152 -65.79 15.56 -6.21
C GLU A 152 -66.25 17.02 -6.02
N ILE A 153 -65.30 17.94 -5.82
CA ILE A 153 -65.61 19.38 -5.71
C ILE A 153 -66.28 19.89 -6.98
N ALA A 154 -65.78 19.53 -8.17
CA ALA A 154 -66.39 19.94 -9.42
C ALA A 154 -67.83 19.44 -9.57
N HIS A 155 -68.12 18.21 -9.13
CA HIS A 155 -69.47 17.67 -9.10
C HIS A 155 -70.37 18.48 -8.15
N SER A 156 -69.94 18.68 -6.90
CA SER A 156 -70.71 19.45 -5.92
C SER A 156 -70.93 20.91 -6.34
N GLN A 157 -69.97 21.53 -7.05
CA GLN A 157 -70.15 22.87 -7.61
C GLN A 157 -71.25 22.91 -8.68
N SER A 158 -71.33 21.89 -9.55
CA SER A 158 -72.41 21.78 -10.54
C SER A 158 -73.79 21.68 -9.88
N GLU A 159 -73.93 20.80 -8.87
CA GLU A 159 -75.18 20.62 -8.12
C GLU A 159 -75.62 21.92 -7.41
N LEU A 160 -74.68 22.64 -6.80
CA LEU A 160 -74.96 23.93 -6.16
C LEU A 160 -75.42 24.99 -7.16
N GLN A 161 -74.83 25.01 -8.36
CA GLN A 161 -75.20 25.96 -9.41
C GLN A 161 -76.61 25.68 -9.93
N GLU A 162 -76.96 24.42 -10.19
CA GLU A 162 -78.33 24.01 -10.55
C GLU A 162 -79.36 24.37 -9.46
N ALA A 163 -79.01 24.17 -8.19
CA ALA A 163 -79.85 24.55 -7.06
C ALA A 163 -80.05 26.07 -6.96
N GLN A 164 -79.01 26.86 -7.23
CA GLN A 164 -79.09 28.32 -7.28
C GLN A 164 -79.98 28.81 -8.43
N GLU A 165 -79.84 28.25 -9.63
CA GLU A 165 -80.69 28.58 -10.79
C GLU A 165 -82.16 28.25 -10.50
N THR A 166 -82.42 27.10 -9.91
CA THR A 166 -83.77 26.67 -9.50
C THR A 166 -84.38 27.63 -8.47
N MET A 167 -83.60 28.11 -7.50
CA MET A 167 -84.06 29.09 -6.52
C MET A 167 -84.35 30.45 -7.16
N ASN A 168 -83.45 30.96 -8.00
CA ASN A 168 -83.68 32.24 -8.69
C ASN A 168 -84.95 32.22 -9.55
N GLY A 169 -85.18 31.14 -10.31
CA GLY A 169 -86.43 31.00 -11.08
C GLY A 169 -87.69 31.00 -10.22
N LYS A 170 -87.62 30.49 -8.98
CA LYS A 170 -88.75 30.54 -8.02
C LYS A 170 -88.97 31.93 -7.42
N PHE A 171 -87.94 32.76 -7.31
CA PHE A 171 -88.07 34.15 -6.86
C PHE A 171 -88.63 35.04 -7.98
N GLU A 172 -88.14 34.91 -9.21
CA GLU A 172 -88.67 35.65 -10.38
C GLU A 172 -90.14 35.31 -10.68
N GLY A 173 -90.55 34.05 -10.46
CA GLY A 173 -91.97 33.65 -10.57
C GLY A 173 -92.88 34.19 -9.45
N ARG A 174 -92.32 34.65 -8.33
CA ARG A 174 -93.08 35.16 -7.17
C ARG A 174 -93.35 36.67 -7.25
N ASP A 175 -92.46 37.45 -7.86
CA ASP A 175 -92.71 38.88 -8.13
C ASP A 175 -93.78 39.11 -9.22
N GLY A 176 -94.12 38.08 -10.01
CA GLY A 176 -95.24 38.10 -10.97
C GLY A 176 -96.63 37.81 -10.38
N SER A 177 -96.74 37.56 -9.07
CA SER A 177 -98.02 37.23 -8.40
C SER A 177 -98.53 38.31 -7.43
N ALA A 178 -97.96 39.51 -7.46
CA ALA A 178 -98.49 40.68 -6.74
C ALA A 178 -99.03 41.74 -7.73
N SER A 179 -100.14 41.44 -8.41
CA SER A 179 -101.08 42.41 -8.98
C SER A 179 -102.43 41.74 -9.21
#